data_AF-A0A3S0K1S6-F1
#
_entry.id   AF-A0A3S0K1S6-F1
#
_cell.length_a   1.000
_cell.length_b   1.000
_cell.length_c   1.000
_cell.angle_alpha   90.00
_cell.angle_beta   90.00
_cell.angle_gamma   90.00
#
_symmetry.space_group_name_H-M   'P 1'
#
loop_
_entity.id
_entity.type
_entity.pdbx_description
1 polymer ?
#
loop_
_entity_poly.entity_id
_entity_poly.type
_entity_poly.pdbx_seq_one_letter_code
_entity_poly.pdbx_strand_id
1 'polypeptide(L)' 'MATRLPSGVSGSEVKRRVQALGLTVKEFAERLGLHETTAYLAIRMDDAPLPIVRHLEDLELLHKIGVLLGKK' A
#
# COMPACT_ATOMS: atom_id res chain seq x y z
N MET A 1 -16.42 11.07 13.81
CA MET A 1 -16.55 9.71 13.27
C MET A 1 -15.82 9.67 11.94
N ALA A 2 -14.66 9.01 11.84
CA ALA A 2 -13.94 8.88 10.57
C ALA A 2 -14.68 7.87 9.70
N THR A 3 -15.31 8.34 8.62
CA THR A 3 -15.96 7.50 7.61
C THR A 3 -14.91 6.57 7.00
N ARG A 4 -14.98 5.27 7.31
CA ARG A 4 -14.34 4.22 6.50
C ARG A 4 -15.01 4.27 5.14
N LEU A 5 -14.46 5.01 4.18
CA LEU A 5 -14.94 4.83 2.81
C LEU A 5 -14.26 3.59 2.24
N PRO A 6 -15.06 2.70 1.63
CA PRO A 6 -14.54 1.48 1.05
C PRO A 6 -13.66 1.83 -0.14
N SER A 7 -12.52 1.18 -0.26
CA SER A 7 -11.63 1.39 -1.41
C SER A 7 -12.03 0.55 -2.61
N GLY A 8 -12.82 -0.51 -2.42
CA GLY A 8 -13.09 -1.52 -3.43
C GLY A 8 -11.87 -2.38 -3.76
N VAL A 9 -10.76 -2.20 -3.02
CA VAL A 9 -9.52 -2.96 -3.20
C VAL A 9 -9.38 -3.94 -2.05
N SER A 10 -9.31 -5.22 -2.37
CA SER A 10 -9.10 -6.24 -1.36
C SER A 10 -7.69 -6.15 -0.76
N GLY A 11 -7.56 -6.47 0.53
CA GLY A 11 -6.25 -6.56 1.18
C GLY A 11 -5.28 -7.52 0.48
N SER A 12 -5.81 -8.56 -0.19
CA SER A 12 -5.02 -9.47 -1.02
C SER A 12 -4.40 -8.79 -2.24
N GLU A 13 -5.12 -7.85 -2.85
CA GLU A 13 -4.63 -7.04 -3.98
C GLU A 13 -3.55 -6.05 -3.51
N VAL A 14 -3.78 -5.38 -2.37
CA VAL A 14 -2.77 -4.52 -1.73
C VAL A 14 -1.47 -5.30 -1.51
N LYS A 15 -1.56 -6.52 -0.94
CA LYS A 15 -0.39 -7.38 -0.74
C LYS A 15 0.33 -7.72 -2.06
N ARG A 16 -0.41 -8.06 -3.12
CA ARG A 16 0.20 -8.37 -4.43
C ARG A 16 0.97 -7.19 -5.00
N ARG A 17 0.38 -5.99 -4.95
CA ARG A 17 1.03 -4.76 -5.46
C ARG A 17 2.25 -4.36 -4.64
N VAL A 18 2.18 -4.46 -3.31
CA VAL A 18 3.35 -4.22 -2.44
C VAL A 18 4.50 -5.17 -2.81
N GLN A 19 4.21 -6.45 -3.05
CA GLN A 19 5.21 -7.42 -3.50
C GLN A 19 5.73 -7.11 -4.91
N ALA A 20 4.89 -6.62 -5.82
CA ALA A 20 5.29 -6.22 -7.16
C ALA A 20 6.27 -5.03 -7.15
N LEU A 21 6.19 -4.16 -6.13
CA LEU A 21 7.15 -3.09 -5.88
C LEU A 21 8.46 -3.58 -5.23
N GLY A 22 8.58 -4.89 -4.95
CA GLY A 22 9.73 -5.48 -4.26
C GLY A 22 9.79 -5.16 -2.76
N LEU A 23 8.70 -4.64 -2.18
CA LEU A 23 8.63 -4.24 -0.78
C LEU A 23 8.08 -5.38 0.09
N THR A 24 8.53 -5.43 1.34
CA THR A 24 7.89 -6.26 2.37
C THR A 24 6.71 -5.51 2.99
N VAL A 25 5.78 -6.23 3.63
CA VAL A 25 4.66 -5.60 4.37
C VAL A 25 5.16 -4.67 5.47
N LYS A 26 6.27 -5.05 6.11
CA LYS A 26 6.95 -4.24 7.12
C LYS A 26 7.49 -2.95 6.52
N GLU A 27 8.24 -3.05 5.43
CA GLU A 27 8.84 -1.88 4.77
C GLU A 27 7.76 -0.94 4.19
N PHE A 28 6.66 -1.52 3.68
CA PHE A 28 5.47 -0.78 3.32
C PHE A 28 4.90 -0.02 4.53
N ALA A 29 4.67 -0.69 5.66
CA ALA A 29 4.18 -0.07 6.89
C ALA A 29 5.07 1.10 7.35
N GLU A 30 6.39 0.90 7.32
CA GLU A 30 7.38 1.94 7.65
C GLU A 30 7.27 3.15 6.70
N ARG A 31 7.12 2.93 5.39
CA ARG A 31 6.92 4.00 4.41
C ARG A 31 5.61 4.76 4.59
N LEU A 32 4.57 4.11 5.10
CA LEU A 32 3.31 4.78 5.45
C LEU A 32 3.33 5.46 6.83
N GLY A 33 4.39 5.27 7.63
CA GLY A 33 4.39 5.70 9.04
C GLY A 33 3.35 4.95 9.89
N LEU A 34 2.96 3.74 9.47
CA LEU A 34 1.99 2.90 10.16
C LEU A 34 2.68 1.86 11.03
N HIS A 35 2.02 1.49 12.13
CA HIS A 35 2.42 0.32 12.88
C HIS A 35 2.26 -0.95 12.02
N GLU A 36 3.19 -1.89 12.11
CA GLU A 36 3.20 -3.14 11.32
C GLU A 36 1.87 -3.91 11.42
N THR A 37 1.29 -3.97 12.62
CA THR A 37 -0.01 -4.59 12.87
C THR A 37 -1.14 -3.97 12.03
N THR A 38 -1.12 -2.65 11.84
CA THR A 38 -2.13 -1.94 11.04
C THR A 38 -2.03 -2.31 9.57
N ALA A 39 -0.81 -2.39 9.04
CA ALA A 39 -0.57 -2.84 7.68
C ALA A 39 -0.99 -4.31 7.50
N TYR A 40 -0.69 -5.16 8.49
CA TYR A 40 -1.07 -6.57 8.47
C TYR A 40 -2.59 -6.78 8.53
N LEU A 41 -3.31 -5.97 9.30
CA LEU A 41 -4.77 -5.98 9.32
C LEU A 41 -5.32 -5.56 7.95
N ALA A 42 -4.80 -4.49 7.37
CA ALA A 42 -5.27 -3.98 6.08
C ALA A 42 -5.15 -5.00 4.94
N ILE A 43 -4.06 -5.77 4.89
CA ILE A 43 -3.88 -6.82 3.87
C ILE A 43 -4.74 -8.07 4.10
N ARG A 44 -5.30 -8.25 5.31
CA ARG A 44 -6.21 -9.36 5.63
C ARG A 44 -7.68 -8.97 5.56
N MET A 45 -7.99 -7.68 5.39
CA MET A 45 -9.35 -7.21 5.22
C MET A 45 -9.85 -7.47 3.80
N ASP A 46 -11.14 -7.79 3.70
CA ASP A 46 -11.83 -7.95 2.41
C ASP A 46 -11.87 -6.63 1.63
N ASP A 47 -11.91 -5.50 2.34
CA ASP A 47 -11.78 -4.15 1.81
C ASP A 47 -10.69 -3.40 2.59
N ALA A 48 -9.63 -3.01 1.89
CA ALA A 48 -8.54 -2.27 2.46
C ALA A 48 -8.96 -0.81 2.75
N PRO A 49 -8.47 -0.20 3.84
CA PRO A 49 -8.75 1.20 4.11
C PRO A 49 -8.25 2.10 2.97
N LEU A 50 -9.10 3.01 2.49
CA LEU A 50 -8.75 3.99 1.45
C LEU A 50 -7.42 4.72 1.64
N PRO A 51 -7.03 5.18 2.85
CA PRO A 51 -5.73 5.81 3.03
C PRO A 51 -4.57 4.91 2.60
N ILE A 52 -4.65 3.62 2.90
CA ILE A 52 -3.60 2.64 2.57
C ILE A 52 -3.54 2.42 1.06
N VAL A 53 -4.69 2.35 0.41
CA VAL A 53 -4.78 2.21 -1.05
C VAL A 53 -4.20 3.44 -1.74
N ARG A 54 -4.55 4.64 -1.29
CA ARG A 54 -4.02 5.89 -1.85
C ARG A 54 -2.50 5.99 -1.69
N HIS A 55 -1.98 5.62 -0.53
CA HIS A 55 -0.53 5.57 -0.31
C HIS A 55 0.18 4.51 -1.19
N LEU A 56 -0.47 3.38 -1.44
CA LEU A 56 0.03 2.38 -2.38
C LEU A 56 0.10 2.96 -3.79
N GLU A 57 -0.94 3.65 -4.25
CA GLU A 57 -0.96 4.33 -5.55
C GLU A 57 0.15 5.39 -5.67
N ASP A 58 0.39 6.18 -4.61
CA ASP A 58 1.50 7.12 -4.53
C ASP A 58 2.87 6.41 -4.65
N LEU A 59 3.05 5.28 -3.96
CA LEU A 59 4.29 4.49 -4.06
C LEU A 59 4.48 3.89 -5.47
N GLU A 60 3.41 3.40 -6.10
CA GLU A 60 3.43 2.92 -7.48
C GLU A 60 3.79 4.04 -8.45
N LEU A 61 3.25 5.25 -8.25
CA LEU A 61 3.58 6.43 -9.04
C LEU A 61 5.06 6.80 -8.88
N LEU A 62 5.56 6.89 -7.64
CA LEU A 62 6.96 7.20 -7.35
C LEU A 62 7.90 6.15 -7.95
N HIS A 63 7.54 4.87 -7.85
CA HIS A 63 8.30 3.79 -8.48
C HIS A 63 8.34 3.95 -10.00
N LYS A 64 7.19 4.20 -10.65
CA LYS A 64 7.12 4.47 -12.10
C LYS A 64 7.97 5.66 -12.50
N ILE A 65 7.90 6.77 -11.74
CA ILE A 65 8.71 7.96 -11.99
C ILE A 65 10.20 7.63 -11.84
N GLY A 66 10.60 6.90 -10.79
CA GLY A 66 11.99 6.48 -10.59
C GLY A 66 12.52 5.61 -11.73
N VAL A 67 11.70 4.68 -12.23
CA VAL A 67 12.00 3.85 -13.41
C VAL A 67 12.13 4.71 -14.67
N LEU A 68 11.20 5.65 -14.89
CA LEU A 68 11.22 6.57 -16.04
C LEU A 68 12.43 7.52 -16.00
N LEU A 69 12.88 7.91 -14.80
CA LEU A 69 14.06 8.76 -14.60
C LEU A 69 15.39 7.99 -14.64
N GLY A 70 15.38 6.68 -14.93
CA GLY A 70 16.60 5.92 -15.27
C GLY A 70 17.62 5.79 -14.14
N LYS A 71 17.21 5.91 -12.88
CA LYS A 71 18.06 5.57 -11.73
C LYS A 71 18.04 4.05 -11.55
N LYS A 72 18.86 3.36 -12.34
CA LYS A 72 19.15 1.93 -12.20
C LYS A 72 20.13 1.69 -11.05
#